data_AF-A0A2N5M123-F1
#
_entry.id   AF-A0A2N5M123-F1
#
_cell.length_a   1.000
_cell.length_b   1.000
_cell.length_c   1.000
_cell.angle_alpha   90.00
_cell.angle_beta   90.00
_cell.angle_gamma   90.00
#
_symmetry.space_group_name_H-M   'P 1'
#
loop_
_entity.id
_entity.type
_entity.pdbx_description
1 polymer ?
#
loop_
_entity_poly.entity_id
_entity_poly.type
_entity_poly.pdbx_seq_one_letter_code
_entity_poly.pdbx_strand_id
1 'polypeptide(L)'
;MESIILVVFILVITSLNILFYLLYRKGKLSLIVSGLIMMMLAPLLGFFSGALLHQFYDWNSGGTGEGAGYGGAILGLLTFVNGIIILVTGIIRSIYQFIKKNMNGTM
;
A
#
# COMPACT_ATOMS: atom_id res chain seq x y z
N MET A 1 -2.54 -21.07 9.83
CA MET A 1 -2.10 -20.71 8.46
C MET A 1 -2.48 -19.29 8.11
N GLU A 2 -3.72 -18.85 8.39
CA GLU A 2 -4.18 -17.47 8.16
C GLU A 2 -3.29 -16.39 8.80
N SER A 3 -2.85 -16.60 10.05
CA SER A 3 -1.94 -15.67 10.73
C SER A 3 -0.60 -15.50 10.00
N ILE A 4 -0.11 -16.53 9.32
CA ILE A 4 1.13 -16.47 8.53
C ILE A 4 0.92 -15.59 7.30
N ILE A 5 -0.23 -15.71 6.63
CA ILE A 5 -0.57 -14.91 5.45
C ILE A 5 -0.62 -13.43 5.82
N LEU A 6 -1.26 -13.10 6.96
CA LEU A 6 -1.32 -11.72 7.46
C LEU A 6 0.06 -11.17 7.81
N VAL A 7 0.92 -11.97 8.46
CA VAL A 7 2.31 -11.59 8.77
C VAL A 7 3.10 -11.33 7.49
N VAL A 8 3.02 -12.22 6.49
CA VAL A 8 3.68 -12.04 5.19
C VAL A 8 3.17 -10.78 4.50
N PHE A 9 1.86 -10.54 4.53
CA PHE A 9 1.26 -9.34 3.96
C PHE A 9 1.82 -8.07 4.62
N ILE A 10 1.86 -8.01 5.96
CA ILE A 10 2.43 -6.87 6.69
C ILE A 10 3.91 -6.68 6.34
N LEU A 11 4.68 -7.76 6.23
CA LEU A 11 6.08 -7.69 5.81
C LEU A 11 6.22 -7.10 4.41
N VAL A 12 5.41 -7.54 3.44
CA VAL A 12 5.43 -7.02 2.06
C VAL A 12 5.11 -5.52 2.05
N ILE A 13 4.04 -5.09 2.71
CA ILE A 13 3.65 -3.68 2.78
C ILE A 13 4.74 -2.84 3.45
N THR A 14 5.32 -3.34 4.55
CA THR A 14 6.39 -2.65 5.27
C THR A 14 7.64 -2.53 4.41
N SER A 15 8.05 -3.60 3.72
CA SER A 15 9.18 -3.59 2.79
C SER A 15 8.97 -2.63 1.62
N LEU A 16 7.76 -2.56 1.05
CA LEU A 16 7.42 -1.60 0.00
C LEU A 16 7.50 -0.15 0.49
N ASN A 17 6.96 0.14 1.68
CA ASN A 17 7.07 1.47 2.29
C ASN A 17 8.54 1.88 2.53
N ILE A 18 9.36 0.96 3.07
CA ILE A 18 10.80 1.20 3.24
C ILE A 18 11.48 1.45 1.90
N LEU A 19 11.16 0.66 0.87
CA LEU A 19 11.73 0.82 -0.47
C LEU A 19 11.38 2.18 -1.07
N PHE A 20 10.11 2.59 -1.01
CA PHE A 20 9.68 3.90 -1.49
C PHE A 20 10.38 5.04 -0.75
N TYR A 21 10.52 4.92 0.58
CA TYR A 21 11.26 5.90 1.37
C TYR A 21 12.73 5.99 0.96
N LEU A 22 13.40 4.85 0.74
CA LEU A 22 14.80 4.82 0.31
C LEU A 22 14.99 5.41 -1.09
N LEU A 23 14.10 5.10 -2.04
CA LEU A 23 14.12 5.65 -3.39
C LEU A 23 13.86 7.16 -3.38
N TYR A 24 12.93 7.60 -2.54
CA TYR A 24 12.65 9.01 -2.33
C TYR A 24 13.85 9.77 -1.75
N ARG A 25 14.50 9.22 -0.71
CA ARG A 25 15.70 9.83 -0.12
C ARG A 25 16.86 9.93 -1.10
N LYS A 26 16.97 8.98 -2.03
CA LYS A 26 17.98 9.00 -3.12
C LYS A 26 17.59 9.92 -4.29
N GLY A 27 16.44 10.60 -4.23
CA GLY A 27 15.94 11.45 -5.31
C GLY A 27 15.50 10.70 -6.56
N LYS A 28 15.38 9.36 -6.50
CA LYS A 28 15.07 8.52 -7.66
C LYS A 28 13.58 8.41 -7.95
N LEU A 29 12.73 8.62 -6.94
CA LEU A 29 11.28 8.48 -7.07
C LEU A 29 10.57 9.48 -6.16
N SER A 30 9.56 10.18 -6.66
CA SER A 30 8.77 11.09 -5.81
C SER A 30 7.79 10.30 -4.93
N LEU A 31 7.41 10.87 -3.78
CA LEU A 31 6.37 10.27 -2.93
C LEU A 31 5.02 10.19 -3.65
N ILE A 32 4.71 11.18 -4.51
CA ILE A 32 3.48 11.16 -5.32
C ILE A 32 3.44 9.92 -6.20
N VAL A 33 4.51 9.67 -6.97
CA VAL A 33 4.60 8.49 -7.86
C VAL A 33 4.61 7.20 -7.03
N SER A 34 5.30 7.18 -5.90
CA SER A 34 5.31 6.03 -4.98
C SER A 34 3.91 5.68 -4.48
N GLY A 35 3.12 6.68 -4.09
CA GLY A 35 1.73 6.50 -3.66
C GLY A 35 0.84 5.96 -4.78
N LEU A 36 0.99 6.47 -6.02
CA LEU A 36 0.27 5.94 -7.18
C LEU A 36 0.62 4.48 -7.47
N ILE A 37 1.91 4.11 -7.40
CA ILE A 37 2.35 2.72 -7.57
C ILE A 37 1.70 1.85 -6.49
N MET A 38 1.71 2.29 -5.23
CA MET A 38 1.10 1.54 -4.13
C MET A 38 -0.42 1.34 -4.32
N MET A 39 -1.12 2.37 -4.81
CA MET A 39 -2.55 2.28 -5.13
C MET A 39 -2.83 1.31 -6.29
N MET A 40 -1.95 1.27 -7.31
CA MET A 40 -2.06 0.30 -8.42
C MET A 40 -1.75 -1.13 -7.98
N LEU A 41 -0.87 -1.32 -6.99
CA LEU A 41 -0.57 -2.63 -6.41
C LEU A 41 -1.69 -3.13 -5.49
N ALA A 42 -2.55 -2.26 -4.97
CA ALA A 42 -3.63 -2.62 -4.08
C ALA A 42 -4.59 -3.70 -4.60
N PRO A 43 -5.17 -3.60 -5.82
CA PRO A 43 -6.02 -4.67 -6.36
C PRO A 43 -5.26 -5.98 -6.55
N LEU A 44 -3.97 -5.93 -6.93
CA LEU A 44 -3.13 -7.13 -7.08
C LEU A 44 -2.91 -7.82 -5.73
N LEU A 45 -2.50 -7.06 -4.71
CA LEU A 45 -2.27 -7.59 -3.37
C LEU A 45 -3.56 -8.07 -2.70
N GLY A 46 -4.68 -7.39 -2.93
CA GLY A 46 -6.00 -7.83 -2.47
C GLY A 46 -6.43 -9.14 -3.12
N PHE A 47 -6.25 -9.27 -4.44
CA PHE A 47 -6.53 -10.51 -5.15
C PHE A 47 -5.65 -11.67 -4.68
N PHE A 48 -4.32 -11.47 -4.62
CA PHE A 48 -3.39 -12.51 -4.17
C PHE A 48 -3.65 -12.94 -2.74
N SER A 49 -3.91 -12.00 -1.83
CA SER A 49 -4.21 -12.34 -0.44
C SER A 49 -5.55 -13.08 -0.30
N GLY A 50 -6.59 -12.70 -1.04
CA GLY A 50 -7.86 -13.42 -1.07
C GLY A 50 -7.73 -14.83 -1.64
N ALA A 51 -6.98 -14.98 -2.75
CA ALA A 51 -6.70 -16.29 -3.35
C ALA A 51 -5.92 -17.21 -2.40
N LEU A 52 -4.92 -16.68 -1.69
CA LEU A 52 -4.17 -17.46 -0.70
C LEU A 52 -5.03 -17.85 0.50
N LEU A 53 -5.82 -16.91 1.05
CA LEU A 53 -6.75 -17.22 2.15
C LEU A 53 -7.75 -18.31 1.74
N HIS A 54 -8.21 -18.28 0.49
CA HIS A 54 -9.16 -19.27 -0.02
C HIS A 54 -8.51 -20.64 -0.24
N GLN A 55 -7.28 -20.66 -0.76
CA GLN A 55 -6.52 -21.89 -0.96
C GLN A 55 -6.23 -22.63 0.35
N PHE A 56 -5.98 -21.89 1.43
CA PHE A 56 -5.70 -22.45 2.76
C PHE A 56 -6.94 -22.57 3.65
N TYR A 57 -8.13 -22.34 3.11
CA TYR A 57 -9.39 -22.50 3.81
C TYR A 57 -9.67 -23.99 4.11
N ASP A 58 -10.15 -24.29 5.32
CA ASP A 58 -10.56 -25.65 5.69
C ASP A 58 -11.96 -25.95 5.15
N TRP A 59 -12.01 -26.57 3.97
CA TRP A 59 -13.26 -26.95 3.33
C TRP A 59 -14.10 -27.96 4.12
N ASN A 60 -13.52 -28.66 5.10
CA ASN A 60 -14.28 -29.55 5.98
C ASN A 60 -15.14 -28.80 6.99
N SER A 61 -14.93 -27.49 7.17
CA SER A 61 -15.71 -26.67 8.08
C SER A 61 -17.10 -26.29 7.54
N GLY A 62 -17.45 -26.74 6.33
CA GLY A 62 -18.80 -26.59 5.74
C GLY A 62 -19.19 -25.18 5.31
N GLY A 63 -18.25 -24.23 5.29
CA GLY A 63 -18.51 -22.86 4.83
C GLY A 63 -18.25 -22.67 3.34
N THR A 64 -18.73 -21.55 2.81
CA THR A 64 -18.68 -21.19 1.38
C THR A 64 -17.32 -20.65 0.92
N GLY A 65 -16.38 -20.42 1.85
CA GLY A 65 -15.08 -19.81 1.55
C GLY A 65 -15.15 -18.31 1.19
N GLU A 66 -16.33 -17.68 1.25
CA GLU A 66 -16.55 -16.26 0.92
C GLU A 66 -15.74 -15.31 1.81
N GLY A 67 -15.51 -15.70 3.07
CA GLY A 67 -14.70 -14.94 4.02
C GLY A 67 -13.27 -14.66 3.52
N ALA A 68 -12.70 -15.57 2.72
CA ALA A 68 -11.39 -15.35 2.10
C ALA A 68 -11.43 -14.23 1.04
N GLY A 69 -12.50 -14.16 0.25
CA GLY A 69 -12.72 -13.08 -0.72
C GLY A 69 -12.87 -11.73 -0.02
N TYR A 70 -13.70 -11.65 1.03
CA TYR A 70 -13.84 -10.44 1.84
C TYR A 70 -12.53 -10.04 2.52
N GLY A 71 -11.78 -11.01 3.07
CA GLY A 71 -10.47 -10.78 3.66
C GLY A 71 -9.48 -10.18 2.67
N GLY A 72 -9.39 -10.75 1.46
CA GLY A 72 -8.56 -10.21 0.39
C GLY A 72 -8.96 -8.79 -0.03
N ALA A 73 -10.26 -8.51 -0.17
CA ALA A 73 -10.75 -7.17 -0.48
C ALA A 73 -10.37 -6.13 0.59
N ILE A 74 -10.50 -6.48 1.88
CA ILE A 74 -10.11 -5.60 2.99
C ILE A 74 -8.60 -5.32 2.96
N LEU A 75 -7.77 -6.34 2.75
CA LEU A 75 -6.32 -6.17 2.63
C LEU A 75 -5.93 -5.30 1.43
N GLY A 76 -6.63 -5.46 0.30
CA GLY A 76 -6.51 -4.58 -0.87
C GLY A 76 -6.85 -3.13 -0.52
N LEU A 77 -7.97 -2.88 0.16
CA LEU A 77 -8.37 -1.54 0.59
C LEU A 77 -7.36 -0.91 1.56
N LEU A 78 -6.83 -1.66 2.52
CA LEU A 78 -5.80 -1.18 3.43
C LEU A 78 -4.53 -0.77 2.67
N THR A 79 -4.13 -1.54 1.66
CA THR A 79 -3.02 -1.18 0.76
C THR A 79 -3.31 0.12 0.01
N PHE A 80 -4.52 0.25 -0.51
CA PHE A 80 -4.95 1.43 -1.26
C PHE A 80 -4.92 2.69 -0.40
N VAL A 81 -5.49 2.62 0.82
CA VAL A 81 -5.45 3.71 1.80
C VAL A 81 -4.02 4.06 2.17
N ASN A 82 -3.13 3.07 2.36
CA ASN A 82 -1.71 3.33 2.57
C ASN A 82 -1.08 4.10 1.40
N GLY A 83 -1.40 3.73 0.16
CA GLY A 83 -0.98 4.47 -1.03
C GLY A 83 -1.47 5.93 -1.07
N ILE A 84 -2.73 6.17 -0.67
CA ILE A 84 -3.28 7.53 -0.53
C ILE A 84 -2.49 8.34 0.49
N ILE A 85 -2.15 7.77 1.65
CA ILE A 85 -1.38 8.47 2.68
C ILE A 85 -0.02 8.91 2.14
N ILE A 86 0.68 8.03 1.41
CA ILE A 86 1.97 8.35 0.78
C ILE A 86 1.81 9.47 -0.26
N LEU A 87 0.78 9.38 -1.10
CA LEU A 87 0.48 10.34 -2.15
C LEU A 87 0.19 11.72 -1.57
N VAL A 88 -0.70 11.82 -0.58
CA VAL A 88 -1.07 13.06 0.10
C VAL A 88 0.15 13.68 0.79
N THR A 89 0.98 12.86 1.44
CA THR A 89 2.24 13.32 2.05
C THR A 89 3.17 13.94 0.99
N GLY A 90 3.25 13.33 -0.20
CA GLY A 90 3.99 13.86 -1.34
C GLY A 90 3.44 15.20 -1.84
N ILE A 91 2.12 15.33 -1.97
CA ILE A 91 1.47 16.56 -2.41
C ILE A 91 1.71 17.70 -1.42
N ILE A 92 1.46 17.49 -0.12
CA ILE A 92 1.66 18.51 0.92
C ILE A 92 3.10 19.02 0.89
N ARG A 93 4.07 18.11 0.75
CA ARG A 93 5.48 18.49 0.68
C ARG A 93 5.82 19.31 -0.56
N SER A 94 5.29 18.93 -1.73
CA SER A 94 5.48 19.69 -2.96
C SER A 94 4.89 21.11 -2.86
N ILE A 95 3.70 21.24 -2.27
CA ILE A 95 3.06 22.54 -2.02
C ILE A 95 3.94 23.39 -1.09
N TYR A 96 4.40 22.83 0.02
CA TYR A 96 5.27 23.54 0.97
C TYR A 96 6.57 24.04 0.32
N GLN A 97 7.20 23.21 -0.51
CA GLN A 97 8.40 23.59 -1.25
C GLN A 97 8.13 24.71 -2.26
N PHE A 98 7.00 24.67 -2.95
CA PHE A 98 6.60 25.70 -3.89
C PHE A 98 6.36 27.05 -3.19
N ILE A 99 5.61 27.07 -2.09
CA ILE A 99 5.36 28.28 -1.29
C ILE A 99 6.68 28.85 -0.76
N LYS A 100 7.54 28.01 -0.17
CA LYS A 100 8.84 28.44 0.35
C LYS A 100 9.75 29.03 -0.74
N LYS A 101 9.76 28.43 -1.92
CA LYS A 101 10.53 28.94 -3.06
C LYS A 101 10.04 30.32 -3.51
N ASN A 102 8.72 30.53 -3.57
CA ASN A 102 8.16 31.81 -3.97
C ASN A 102 8.41 32.92 -2.93
N MET A 103 8.39 32.61 -1.63
CA MET A 103 8.72 33.59 -0.57
C MET A 103 10.19 34.00 -0.56
N ASN A 104 11.10 33.09 -0.90
CA ASN A 104 12.55 33.36 -0.92
C ASN A 104 13.04 33.97 -2.25
N GLY A 105 12.23 33.94 -3.32
CA GLY A 105 12.57 34.49 -4.64
C GLY A 105 12.20 35.97 -4.83
N THR A 106 11.61 36.60 -3.82
CA THR A 106 11.20 38.02 -3.80
C THR A 106 12.15 38.91 -2.99
N MET A 107 13.38 38.46 -2.72
CA MET A 107 14.47 39.28 -2.16
C MET A 107 15.61 39.43 -3.16
#